data_AF-A0AAW1BNL9-F1
#
_entry.id   AF-A0AAW1BNL9-F1
#
_cell.length_a   1.000
_cell.length_b   1.000
_cell.length_c   1.000
_cell.angle_alpha   90.00
_cell.angle_beta   90.00
_cell.angle_gamma   90.00
#
_symmetry.space_group_name_H-M   'P 1'
#
loop_
_entity.id
_entity.type
_entity.pdbx_description
1 polymer ?
#
loop_
_entity_poly.entity_id
_entity_poly.type
_entity_poly.pdbx_seq_one_letter_code
_entity_poly.pdbx_strand_id
1 'polypeptide(L)'
;MKYDTERLFGRINVIYLLEKTNLAVTVINDKNVSVAHAAFLDYPNWGVADEANWEVYMKQNYPETKCTPLNTLFMHLFVATDECAVDCCHEIMKTVFKTVPELHFVFLFIPFQEELGIDLAAAFEPMKNPVSSSLIMEYNLHVSHRHQYCPQLYIRCARVEDHDDLAPIFSRHNDTLRQTYGDYFLAELIEAQDENNLAVVCEKERKKERKKERKKERKKEREGRKEGRKEGRKEGRKEGRKEGREKREGTKGKKERKERRKEGKKEMKEGRKEGKEGKKEGKKERKEGRKERKERKKEGKKEGNKERKKKKGRKAGGFWEL
;
A
#
# COMPACT_ATOMS: atom_id res chain seq x y z
N MET A 1 -5.48 -10.01 32.85
CA MET A 1 -5.32 -9.41 31.51
C MET A 1 -6.32 -10.08 30.60
N LYS A 2 -6.91 -9.36 29.64
CA LYS A 2 -7.69 -10.00 28.57
C LYS A 2 -6.78 -10.99 27.85
N TYR A 3 -7.33 -12.13 27.45
CA TYR A 3 -6.58 -13.16 26.72
C TYR A 3 -5.88 -12.61 25.46
N ASP A 4 -6.38 -11.50 24.91
CA ASP A 4 -5.83 -10.87 23.71
C ASP A 4 -4.50 -10.12 23.96
N THR A 5 -4.27 -9.55 25.15
CA THR A 5 -3.02 -8.81 25.43
C THR A 5 -1.81 -9.76 25.50
N GLU A 6 -1.95 -10.89 26.19
CA GLU A 6 -0.85 -11.87 26.29
C GLU A 6 -0.54 -12.53 24.95
N ARG A 7 -1.54 -12.69 24.06
CA ARG A 7 -1.33 -13.22 22.70
C ARG A 7 -0.51 -12.28 21.82
N LEU A 8 -0.73 -10.98 21.92
CA LEU A 8 -0.03 -9.99 21.09
C LEU A 8 1.35 -9.62 21.64
N PHE A 9 1.49 -9.51 22.95
CA PHE A 9 2.69 -8.98 23.62
C PHE A 9 3.48 -10.04 24.41
N GLY A 10 2.97 -11.26 24.51
CA GLY A 10 3.63 -12.36 25.22
C GLY A 10 3.61 -12.20 26.73
N ARG A 11 4.61 -12.79 27.39
CA ARG A 11 4.80 -12.66 28.84
C ARG A 11 5.43 -11.31 29.15
N ILE A 12 4.65 -10.45 29.78
CA ILE A 12 5.05 -9.07 30.09
C ILE A 12 5.56 -8.99 31.52
N ASN A 13 6.78 -8.48 31.71
CA ASN A 13 7.27 -8.06 33.01
C ASN A 13 6.85 -6.61 33.27
N VAL A 14 5.76 -6.44 34.02
CA VAL A 14 5.18 -5.11 34.29
C VAL A 14 6.15 -4.22 35.06
N ILE A 15 6.93 -4.76 36.01
CA ILE A 15 7.92 -3.99 36.77
C ILE A 15 8.98 -3.43 35.83
N TYR A 16 9.48 -4.28 34.93
CA TYR A 16 10.44 -3.85 33.91
C TYR A 16 9.89 -2.71 33.05
N LEU A 17 8.66 -2.83 32.54
CA LEU A 17 8.06 -1.76 31.75
C LEU A 17 7.86 -0.48 32.56
N LEU A 18 7.47 -0.55 33.83
CA LEU A 18 7.33 0.65 34.66
C LEU A 18 8.67 1.39 34.85
N GLU A 19 9.78 0.67 34.92
CA GLU A 19 11.09 1.25 35.19
C GLU A 19 11.90 1.64 33.94
N LYS A 20 11.72 0.92 32.83
CA LYS A 20 12.62 1.00 31.66
C LYS A 20 11.99 1.57 30.40
N THR A 21 10.66 1.72 30.36
CA THR A 21 9.97 2.24 29.19
C THR A 21 10.47 3.64 28.82
N ASN A 22 10.87 3.84 27.55
CA ASN A 22 11.32 5.14 27.05
C ASN A 22 10.19 6.18 27.07
N LEU A 23 8.95 5.76 26.77
CA LEU A 23 7.76 6.59 26.83
C LEU A 23 6.54 5.76 27.23
N ALA A 24 5.80 6.21 28.24
CA ALA A 24 4.54 5.61 28.63
C ALA A 24 3.43 6.67 28.63
N VAL A 25 2.24 6.31 28.16
CA VAL A 25 1.09 7.21 28.12
C VAL A 25 -0.11 6.52 28.75
N THR A 26 -0.74 7.20 29.71
CA THR A 26 -1.96 6.74 30.38
C THR A 26 -3.09 7.71 30.06
N VAL A 27 -4.24 7.17 29.64
CA VAL A 27 -5.46 7.94 29.47
C VAL A 27 -6.27 7.82 30.74
N ILE A 28 -6.63 8.96 31.33
CA ILE A 28 -7.54 9.07 32.46
C ILE A 28 -8.86 9.69 32.01
N ASN A 29 -9.97 9.22 32.57
CA ASN A 29 -11.28 9.83 32.35
C ASN A 29 -11.49 11.05 33.28
N ASP A 30 -12.66 11.67 33.14
CA ASP A 30 -13.14 12.79 33.97
C ASP A 30 -13.21 12.47 35.48
N LYS A 31 -13.27 11.19 35.84
CA LYS A 31 -13.25 10.69 37.22
C LYS A 31 -11.85 10.35 37.73
N ASN A 32 -10.79 10.73 37.01
CA ASN A 32 -9.39 10.38 37.31
C ASN A 32 -9.11 8.87 37.36
N VAL A 33 -9.93 8.06 36.68
CA VAL A 33 -9.71 6.62 36.56
C VAL A 33 -8.95 6.34 35.27
N SER A 34 -7.90 5.51 35.36
CA SER A 34 -7.16 5.03 34.18
C SER A 34 -8.05 4.13 33.34
N VAL A 35 -8.24 4.50 32.06
CA VAL A 35 -9.04 3.76 31.08
C VAL A 35 -8.18 3.08 30.01
N ALA A 36 -6.97 3.58 29.77
CA ALA A 36 -6.01 2.96 28.87
C ALA A 36 -4.57 3.29 29.25
N HIS A 37 -3.65 2.41 28.87
CA HIS A 37 -2.23 2.60 29.05
C HIS A 37 -1.45 1.96 27.91
N ALA A 38 -0.37 2.63 27.49
CA ALA A 38 0.58 2.09 26.54
C ALA A 38 2.03 2.37 26.96
N ALA A 39 2.90 1.39 26.70
CA ALA A 39 4.33 1.47 26.97
C ALA A 39 5.12 1.28 25.67
N PHE A 40 6.12 2.14 25.46
CA PHE A 40 6.95 2.18 24.27
C PHE A 40 8.44 2.13 24.60
N LEU A 41 9.16 1.21 23.95
CA LEU A 41 10.61 1.08 24.07
C LEU A 41 11.29 1.32 22.72
N ASP A 42 12.60 1.57 22.74
CA ASP A 42 13.42 1.84 21.55
C ASP A 42 13.93 0.59 20.83
N TYR A 43 13.43 -0.59 21.20
CA TYR A 43 13.75 -1.88 20.57
C TYR A 43 12.51 -2.79 20.40
N PRO A 44 12.54 -3.81 19.53
CA PRO A 44 11.39 -4.67 19.23
C PRO A 44 10.73 -5.33 20.44
N ASN A 45 9.40 -5.40 20.43
CA ASN A 45 8.60 -6.00 21.52
C ASN A 45 8.64 -7.53 21.59
N TRP A 46 9.24 -8.16 20.59
CA TRP A 46 9.55 -9.59 20.57
C TRP A 46 11.02 -9.75 20.22
N GLY A 47 11.62 -10.90 20.59
CA GLY A 47 13.02 -11.24 20.30
C GLY A 47 13.31 -11.53 18.81
N VAL A 48 12.79 -10.70 17.91
CA VAL A 48 12.96 -10.79 16.46
C VAL A 48 14.36 -10.35 16.03
N ALA A 49 14.96 -9.42 16.77
CA ALA A 49 16.30 -8.91 16.53
C ALA A 49 16.95 -8.52 17.86
N ASP A 50 18.28 -8.36 17.84
CA ASP A 50 19.06 -7.84 18.96
C ASP A 50 18.62 -6.42 19.33
N GLU A 51 18.44 -6.15 20.63
CA GLU A 51 17.90 -4.87 21.12
C GLU A 51 18.82 -3.69 20.76
N ALA A 52 20.14 -3.89 20.74
CA ALA A 52 21.09 -2.84 20.39
C ALA A 52 21.29 -2.69 18.87
N ASN A 53 20.94 -3.69 18.05
CA ASN A 53 21.27 -3.74 16.63
C ASN A 53 20.08 -4.07 15.71
N TRP A 54 18.85 -3.85 16.17
CA TRP A 54 17.64 -4.14 15.39
C TRP A 54 17.57 -3.37 14.06
N GLU A 55 18.23 -2.21 13.96
CA GLU A 55 18.23 -1.38 12.75
C GLU A 55 18.77 -2.17 11.54
N VAL A 56 19.75 -3.05 11.74
CA VAL A 56 20.30 -3.91 10.69
C VAL A 56 19.25 -4.89 10.18
N TYR A 57 18.48 -5.50 11.09
CA TYR A 57 17.37 -6.38 10.73
C TYR A 57 16.31 -5.64 9.91
N MET A 58 15.96 -4.42 10.32
CA MET A 58 14.98 -3.59 9.61
C MET A 58 15.46 -3.17 8.22
N LYS A 59 16.74 -2.80 8.07
CA LYS A 59 17.34 -2.48 6.77
C LYS A 59 17.35 -3.68 5.82
N GLN A 60 17.57 -4.88 6.33
CA GLN A 60 17.60 -6.11 5.53
C GLN A 60 16.21 -6.56 5.09
N ASN A 61 15.21 -6.53 5.99
CA ASN A 61 13.88 -7.06 5.74
C ASN A 61 12.90 -6.02 5.19
N TYR A 62 13.10 -4.73 5.50
CA TYR A 62 12.21 -3.63 5.12
C TYR A 62 13.00 -2.43 4.56
N PRO A 63 13.78 -2.61 3.48
CA PRO A 63 14.75 -1.62 2.99
C PRO A 63 14.14 -0.29 2.52
N GLU A 64 12.85 -0.26 2.21
CA GLU A 64 12.15 0.98 1.83
C GLU A 64 11.88 1.90 3.05
N THR A 65 11.99 1.36 4.26
CA THR A 65 11.69 2.07 5.50
C THR A 65 12.91 2.87 5.93
N LYS A 66 12.72 4.18 6.16
CA LYS A 66 13.78 5.09 6.64
C LYS A 66 13.81 5.18 8.16
N CYS A 67 13.59 4.05 8.84
CA CYS A 67 13.63 3.98 10.29
C CYS A 67 15.08 3.99 10.80
N THR A 68 15.28 4.68 11.91
CA THR A 68 16.53 4.78 12.67
C THR A 68 16.20 4.70 14.16
N PRO A 69 17.17 4.41 15.04
CA PRO A 69 16.94 4.41 16.50
C PRO A 69 16.37 5.72 17.03
N LEU A 70 16.70 6.86 16.40
CA LEU A 70 16.23 8.18 16.84
C LEU A 70 14.77 8.48 16.46
N ASN A 71 14.23 7.84 15.42
CA ASN A 71 12.92 8.18 14.87
C ASN A 71 11.88 7.04 15.00
N THR A 72 12.17 6.04 15.83
CA THR A 72 11.40 4.81 15.94
C THR A 72 11.22 4.41 17.41
N LEU A 73 9.99 4.02 17.75
CA LEU A 73 9.67 3.31 18.98
C LEU A 73 8.89 2.04 18.64
N PHE A 74 8.84 1.11 19.58
CA PHE A 74 8.08 -0.12 19.51
C PHE A 74 7.07 -0.16 20.65
N MET A 75 5.84 -0.55 20.35
CA MET A 75 4.81 -0.72 21.37
C MET A 75 5.00 -2.07 22.06
N HIS A 76 5.25 -2.04 23.37
CA HIS A 76 5.46 -3.23 24.21
C HIS A 76 4.26 -3.62 25.05
N LEU A 77 3.34 -2.69 25.27
CA LEU A 77 2.10 -2.93 25.96
C LEU A 77 1.04 -1.96 25.44
N PHE A 78 -0.17 -2.49 25.24
CA PHE A 78 -1.37 -1.70 25.13
C PHE A 78 -2.50 -2.40 25.89
N VAL A 79 -3.14 -1.66 26.80
CA VAL A 79 -4.30 -2.12 27.55
C VAL A 79 -5.35 -1.02 27.60
N ALA A 80 -6.60 -1.38 27.39
CA ALA A 80 -7.72 -0.45 27.45
C ALA A 80 -9.02 -1.13 27.90
N THR A 81 -9.93 -0.34 28.48
CA THR A 81 -11.33 -0.71 28.68
C THR A 81 -12.06 -0.78 27.34
N ASP A 82 -12.90 -1.80 27.13
CA ASP A 82 -13.46 -2.12 25.79
C ASP A 82 -14.28 -0.99 25.17
N GLU A 83 -15.01 -0.25 26.00
CA GLU A 83 -15.97 0.78 25.56
C GLU A 83 -15.32 1.91 24.74
N CYS A 84 -14.03 2.17 24.96
CA CYS A 84 -13.31 3.30 24.37
C CYS A 84 -11.91 2.94 23.85
N ALA A 85 -11.62 1.65 23.63
CA ALA A 85 -10.28 1.18 23.29
C ALA A 85 -9.71 1.81 22.00
N VAL A 86 -10.54 1.93 20.95
CA VAL A 86 -10.15 2.54 19.67
C VAL A 86 -9.78 4.02 19.84
N ASP A 87 -10.64 4.80 20.50
CA ASP A 87 -10.42 6.23 20.72
C ASP A 87 -9.22 6.47 21.64
N CYS A 88 -9.07 5.66 22.68
CA CYS A 88 -7.92 5.70 23.57
C CYS A 88 -6.62 5.38 22.83
N CYS A 89 -6.60 4.37 21.96
CA CYS A 89 -5.44 4.05 21.13
C CYS A 89 -5.07 5.26 20.26
N HIS A 90 -6.05 5.88 19.60
CA HIS A 90 -5.81 7.02 18.74
C HIS A 90 -5.28 8.24 19.51
N GLU A 91 -5.83 8.55 20.69
CA GLU A 91 -5.38 9.67 21.51
C GLU A 91 -3.98 9.41 22.13
N ILE A 92 -3.69 8.16 22.52
CA ILE A 92 -2.34 7.74 22.93
C ILE A 92 -1.34 7.97 21.80
N MET A 93 -1.61 7.44 20.60
CA MET A 93 -0.69 7.56 19.46
C MET A 93 -0.47 9.00 19.06
N LYS A 94 -1.54 9.82 19.04
CA LYS A 94 -1.46 11.26 18.81
C LYS A 94 -0.60 11.96 19.86
N THR A 95 -0.75 11.60 21.13
CA THR A 95 0.06 12.15 22.23
C THR A 95 1.53 11.75 22.06
N VAL A 96 1.81 10.48 21.80
CA VAL A 96 3.16 9.95 21.56
C VAL A 96 3.87 10.72 20.44
N PHE A 97 3.23 10.89 19.29
CA PHE A 97 3.82 11.65 18.18
C PHE A 97 3.95 13.14 18.48
N LYS A 98 3.05 13.74 19.26
CA LYS A 98 3.20 15.15 19.67
C LYS A 98 4.34 15.36 20.66
N THR A 99 4.52 14.43 21.60
CA THR A 99 5.55 14.51 22.65
C THR A 99 6.95 14.36 22.10
N VAL A 100 7.15 13.51 21.08
CA VAL A 100 8.47 13.27 20.47
C VAL A 100 8.44 13.74 19.00
N PRO A 101 8.95 14.96 18.70
CA PRO A 101 8.93 15.52 17.35
C PRO A 101 9.66 14.68 16.29
N GLU A 102 10.78 14.06 16.67
CA GLU A 102 11.64 13.25 15.81
C GLU A 102 11.04 11.88 15.49
N LEU A 103 10.06 11.43 16.29
CA LEU A 103 9.44 10.12 16.14
C LEU A 103 8.59 10.08 14.88
N HIS A 104 8.96 9.21 13.95
CA HIS A 104 8.28 9.04 12.66
C HIS A 104 7.50 7.73 12.59
N PHE A 105 7.97 6.70 13.29
CA PHE A 105 7.45 5.35 13.24
C PHE A 105 7.20 4.82 14.64
N VAL A 106 6.04 4.22 14.84
CA VAL A 106 5.82 3.29 15.94
C VAL A 106 5.59 1.92 15.33
N PHE A 107 6.37 0.95 15.73
CA PHE A 107 6.27 -0.42 15.25
C PHE A 107 5.63 -1.33 16.28
N LEU A 108 5.03 -2.41 15.77
CA LEU A 108 4.45 -3.47 16.57
C LEU A 108 4.67 -4.80 15.85
N PHE A 109 5.46 -5.69 16.45
CA PHE A 109 5.52 -7.08 16.03
C PHE A 109 4.43 -7.87 16.74
N ILE A 110 3.71 -8.71 16.01
CA ILE A 110 2.75 -9.67 16.58
C ILE A 110 3.03 -11.06 16.02
N PRO A 111 2.75 -12.16 16.74
CA PRO A 111 2.91 -13.50 16.19
C PRO A 111 2.10 -13.69 14.89
N PHE A 112 2.63 -14.45 13.94
CA PHE A 112 2.05 -14.58 12.59
C PHE A 112 0.61 -15.14 12.59
N GLN A 113 0.28 -15.93 13.61
CA GLN A 113 -1.04 -16.56 13.78
C GLN A 113 -2.08 -15.63 14.40
N GLU A 114 -1.65 -14.46 14.88
CA GLU A 114 -2.49 -13.50 15.58
C GLU A 114 -2.90 -12.35 14.66
N GLU A 115 -4.08 -11.80 14.93
CA GLU A 115 -4.62 -10.61 14.26
C GLU A 115 -4.79 -9.48 15.27
N LEU A 116 -4.64 -8.24 14.81
CA LEU A 116 -4.88 -7.08 15.66
C LEU A 116 -6.38 -6.95 15.97
N GLY A 117 -6.69 -6.64 17.23
CA GLY A 117 -8.01 -6.15 17.62
C GLY A 117 -8.37 -4.87 16.87
N ILE A 118 -9.67 -4.52 16.84
CA ILE A 118 -10.19 -3.35 16.12
C ILE A 118 -9.52 -2.05 16.59
N ASP A 119 -9.19 -1.98 17.88
CA ASP A 119 -8.43 -0.92 18.53
C ASP A 119 -7.06 -0.68 17.89
N LEU A 120 -6.20 -1.69 17.85
CA LEU A 120 -4.86 -1.59 17.28
C LEU A 120 -4.91 -1.54 15.75
N ALA A 121 -5.82 -2.26 15.11
CA ALA A 121 -5.99 -2.26 13.66
C ALA A 121 -6.41 -0.89 13.11
N ALA A 122 -7.03 -0.02 13.93
CA ALA A 122 -7.33 1.36 13.55
C ALA A 122 -6.09 2.26 13.55
N ALA A 123 -5.07 1.94 14.35
CA ALA A 123 -3.85 2.73 14.51
C ALA A 123 -2.66 2.23 13.68
N PHE A 124 -2.67 0.95 13.30
CA PHE A 124 -1.54 0.26 12.68
C PHE A 124 -1.87 -0.31 11.30
N GLU A 125 -0.93 -0.16 10.36
CA GLU A 125 -1.00 -0.75 9.02
C GLU A 125 0.02 -1.91 8.91
N PRO A 126 -0.34 -3.04 8.29
CA PRO A 126 0.59 -4.15 8.11
C PRO A 126 1.71 -3.78 7.11
N MET A 127 2.95 -4.07 7.49
CA MET A 127 4.11 -3.89 6.63
C MET A 127 4.29 -5.10 5.71
N LYS A 128 4.59 -4.84 4.43
CA LYS A 128 4.92 -5.91 3.48
C LYS A 128 6.41 -6.13 3.52
N ASN A 129 6.83 -7.37 3.78
CA ASN A 129 8.21 -7.78 3.59
C ASN A 129 8.43 -8.10 2.08
N PRO A 130 9.20 -7.29 1.33
CA PRO A 130 9.50 -7.56 -0.07
C PRO A 130 10.49 -8.73 -0.23
N VAL A 131 11.26 -9.04 0.81
CA VAL A 131 12.23 -10.12 0.83
C VAL A 131 11.47 -11.40 1.21
N SER A 132 11.04 -12.14 0.19
CA SER A 132 10.48 -13.49 0.37
C SER A 132 11.58 -14.48 0.76
N SER A 133 12.23 -14.25 1.91
CA SER A 133 13.03 -15.29 2.54
C SER A 133 12.04 -16.34 2.99
N SER A 134 12.11 -17.53 2.39
CA SER A 134 11.27 -18.69 2.70
C SER A 134 11.48 -19.28 4.11
N LEU A 135 12.12 -18.51 5.00
CA LEU A 135 12.14 -18.73 6.44
C LEU A 135 10.84 -18.13 6.96
N ILE A 136 10.02 -18.98 7.58
CA ILE A 136 8.76 -18.60 8.20
C ILE A 136 9.05 -17.43 9.15
N MET A 137 8.60 -16.23 8.80
CA MET A 137 8.70 -15.11 9.70
C MET A 137 7.63 -15.36 10.78
N GLU A 138 8.06 -15.73 11.97
CA GLU A 138 7.18 -16.06 13.10
C GLU A 138 6.31 -14.88 13.54
N TYR A 139 6.63 -13.67 13.06
CA TYR A 139 5.98 -12.43 13.42
C TYR A 139 5.59 -11.59 12.20
N ASN A 140 4.46 -10.92 12.30
CA ASN A 140 4.01 -9.86 11.39
C ASN A 140 4.40 -8.49 11.96
N LEU A 141 5.03 -7.65 11.14
CA LEU A 141 5.31 -6.27 11.49
C LEU A 141 4.15 -5.36 11.08
N HIS A 142 3.73 -4.51 12.00
CA HIS A 142 2.80 -3.43 11.76
C HIS A 142 3.44 -2.08 12.08
N VAL A 143 3.01 -1.03 11.37
CA VAL A 143 3.52 0.33 11.52
C VAL A 143 2.40 1.33 11.74
N SER A 144 2.62 2.25 12.66
CA SER A 144 1.87 3.49 12.75
C SER A 144 2.77 4.65 12.35
N HIS A 145 2.27 5.53 11.47
CA HIS A 145 3.06 6.62 10.91
C HIS A 145 2.68 7.94 11.54
N ARG A 146 3.69 8.78 11.88
CA ARG A 146 3.47 10.14 12.39
C ARG A 146 2.45 10.93 11.58
N HIS A 147 2.53 10.86 10.26
CA HIS A 147 1.66 11.64 9.37
C HIS A 147 0.16 11.26 9.42
N GLN A 148 -0.20 10.16 10.09
CA GLN A 148 -1.61 9.82 10.37
C GLN A 148 -2.19 10.72 11.47
N TYR A 149 -1.34 11.25 12.37
CA TYR A 149 -1.74 12.04 13.55
C TYR A 149 -1.27 13.49 13.49
N CYS A 150 -0.05 13.70 12.97
CA CYS A 150 0.59 15.00 12.84
C CYS A 150 0.89 15.24 11.35
N PRO A 151 0.13 16.11 10.65
CA PRO A 151 0.37 16.36 9.24
C PRO A 151 1.79 16.87 9.02
N GLN A 152 2.49 16.33 8.04
CA GLN A 152 3.78 16.84 7.63
C GLN A 152 3.58 18.18 6.91
N LEU A 153 4.08 19.25 7.50
CA LEU A 153 4.04 20.59 6.93
C LEU A 153 5.28 20.79 6.06
N TYR A 154 5.08 21.43 4.92
CA TYR A 154 6.12 21.85 4.01
C TYR A 154 6.43 23.33 4.29
N ILE A 155 7.70 23.62 4.54
CA ILE A 155 8.18 24.98 4.80
C ILE A 155 8.68 25.57 3.49
N ARG A 156 8.23 26.78 3.17
CA ARG A 156 8.74 27.58 2.05
C ARG A 156 8.78 29.06 2.42
N CYS A 157 9.47 29.87 1.63
CA CYS A 157 9.36 31.32 1.74
C CYS A 157 7.90 31.75 1.58
N ALA A 158 7.50 32.68 2.44
CA ALA A 158 6.22 33.34 2.39
C ALA A 158 6.12 34.19 1.11
N ARG A 159 4.91 34.31 0.58
CA ARG A 159 4.58 35.18 -0.55
C ARG A 159 3.44 36.08 -0.15
N VAL A 160 3.32 37.22 -0.81
CA VAL A 160 2.30 38.22 -0.48
C VAL A 160 0.89 37.61 -0.55
N GLU A 161 0.66 36.65 -1.45
CA GLU A 161 -0.63 35.94 -1.57
C GLU A 161 -0.98 35.08 -0.34
N ASP A 162 0.00 34.70 0.49
CA ASP A 162 -0.25 33.96 1.72
C ASP A 162 -0.98 34.83 2.78
N HIS A 163 -1.00 36.15 2.59
CA HIS A 163 -1.75 37.08 3.44
C HIS A 163 -3.22 36.65 3.60
N ASP A 164 -3.90 36.32 2.50
CA ASP A 164 -5.33 35.99 2.50
C ASP A 164 -5.64 34.73 3.31
N ASP A 165 -4.75 33.73 3.24
CA ASP A 165 -4.88 32.48 3.97
C ASP A 165 -4.55 32.64 5.47
N LEU A 166 -3.62 33.54 5.80
CA LEU A 166 -3.12 33.74 7.16
C LEU A 166 -3.94 34.76 7.97
N ALA A 167 -4.49 35.81 7.34
CA ALA A 167 -5.24 36.87 8.02
C ALA A 167 -6.42 36.34 8.88
N PRO A 168 -7.22 35.35 8.42
CA PRO A 168 -8.26 34.75 9.25
C PRO A 168 -7.72 33.98 10.45
N ILE A 169 -6.51 33.44 10.37
CA ILE A 169 -5.87 32.69 11.47
C ILE A 169 -5.42 33.67 12.55
N PHE A 170 -4.76 34.76 12.16
CA PHE A 170 -4.33 35.81 13.10
C PHE A 170 -5.50 36.49 13.80
N SER A 171 -6.57 36.81 13.04
CA SER A 171 -7.77 37.46 13.59
C SER A 171 -8.48 36.62 14.65
N ARG A 172 -8.28 35.29 14.68
CA ARG A 172 -8.83 34.42 15.75
C ARG A 172 -8.06 34.51 17.06
N HIS A 173 -6.79 34.91 17.01
CA HIS A 173 -5.88 34.84 18.14
C HIS A 173 -5.51 36.22 18.69
N ASN A 174 -5.55 37.29 17.89
CA ASN A 174 -5.21 38.64 18.36
C ASN A 174 -5.74 39.75 17.43
N ASP A 175 -6.69 40.56 17.90
CA ASP A 175 -7.16 41.76 17.19
C ASP A 175 -6.21 42.96 17.31
N THR A 176 -5.29 42.94 18.30
CA THR A 176 -4.41 44.08 18.61
C THR A 176 -3.47 44.40 17.44
N LEU A 177 -2.91 43.39 16.78
CA LEU A 177 -1.99 43.59 15.66
C LEU A 177 -2.67 44.27 14.47
N ARG A 178 -3.92 43.88 14.20
CA ARG A 178 -4.74 44.48 13.15
C ARG A 178 -5.11 45.93 13.47
N GLN A 179 -5.40 46.22 14.75
CA GLN A 179 -5.68 47.58 15.21
C GLN A 179 -4.44 48.49 15.15
N THR A 180 -3.25 47.96 15.46
CA THR A 180 -2.00 48.73 15.51
C THR A 180 -1.39 48.95 14.13
N TYR A 181 -1.41 47.93 13.26
CA TYR A 181 -0.68 47.93 11.99
C TYR A 181 -1.57 47.81 10.75
N GLY A 182 -2.89 47.75 10.93
CA GLY A 182 -3.87 47.69 9.85
C GLY A 182 -4.07 46.29 9.25
N ASP A 183 -4.98 46.24 8.28
CA ASP A 183 -5.45 44.99 7.68
C ASP A 183 -4.41 44.30 6.79
N TYR A 184 -3.42 45.06 6.28
CA TYR A 184 -2.43 44.57 5.31
C TYR A 184 -1.02 44.40 5.89
N PHE A 185 -0.83 44.57 7.20
CA PHE A 185 0.47 44.47 7.86
C PHE A 185 1.27 43.23 7.47
N LEU A 186 0.63 42.07 7.38
CA LEU A 186 1.31 40.82 7.06
C LEU A 186 1.80 40.79 5.61
N ALA A 187 1.06 41.41 4.67
CA ALA A 187 1.50 41.55 3.28
C ALA A 187 2.75 42.43 3.18
N GLU A 188 2.75 43.57 3.89
CA GLU A 188 3.89 44.49 3.96
C GLU A 188 5.12 43.83 4.59
N LEU A 189 4.94 43.06 5.68
CA LEU A 189 6.02 42.33 6.35
C LEU A 189 6.64 41.26 5.42
N ILE A 190 5.79 40.56 4.66
CA ILE A 190 6.23 39.55 3.68
C ILE A 190 6.89 40.23 2.47
N GLU A 191 6.45 41.42 2.06
CA GLU A 191 7.06 42.16 0.95
C GLU A 191 8.42 42.76 1.33
N ALA A 192 8.57 43.24 2.56
CA ALA A 192 9.80 43.84 3.09
C ALA A 192 10.87 42.81 3.52
N GLN A 193 10.86 41.60 2.95
CA GLN A 193 11.87 40.59 3.22
C GLN A 193 13.22 40.98 2.62
N ASP A 194 14.30 40.77 3.37
CA ASP A 194 15.68 41.02 2.96
C ASP A 194 16.65 39.93 3.50
N GLU A 195 17.96 40.17 3.41
CA GLU A 195 18.97 39.21 3.89
C GLU A 195 18.92 38.95 5.41
N ASN A 196 18.35 39.87 6.19
CA ASN A 196 18.27 39.82 7.65
C ASN A 196 16.86 39.50 8.16
N ASN A 197 15.82 39.65 7.33
CA ASN A 197 14.43 39.41 7.68
C ASN A 197 13.74 38.56 6.61
N LEU A 198 13.57 37.26 6.91
CA LEU A 198 12.90 36.30 6.03
C LEU A 198 11.61 35.79 6.66
N ALA A 199 10.53 35.79 5.89
CA ALA A 199 9.26 35.22 6.29
C ALA A 199 9.11 33.83 5.65
N VAL A 200 8.73 32.85 6.47
CA VAL A 200 8.46 31.48 6.02
C VAL A 200 7.05 31.06 6.41
N VAL A 201 6.43 30.28 5.53
CA VAL A 201 5.11 29.69 5.77
C VAL A 201 5.20 28.18 5.78
N CYS A 202 4.34 27.57 6.59
CA CYS A 202 4.19 26.13 6.72
C CYS A 202 2.84 25.72 6.13
N GLU A 203 2.84 24.96 5.04
CA GLU A 203 1.60 24.49 4.38
C GLU A 203 1.51 22.96 4.40
N LYS A 204 0.29 22.40 4.51
CA LYS A 204 0.07 20.95 4.44
C LYS A 204 0.33 20.46 3.00
N GLU A 205 1.21 19.47 2.83
CA GLU A 205 1.57 18.97 1.50
C GLU A 205 0.36 18.29 0.80
N ARG A 206 -0.31 19.00 -0.11
CA ARG A 206 -1.50 18.51 -0.85
C ARG A 206 -1.22 17.36 -1.83
N LYS A 207 0.02 16.83 -1.94
CA LYS A 207 0.42 15.89 -3.01
C LYS A 207 -0.28 14.52 -2.94
N LYS A 208 -0.52 13.96 -1.75
CA LYS A 208 -1.24 12.67 -1.60
C LYS A 208 -2.74 12.81 -1.86
N GLU A 209 -3.36 13.89 -1.36
CA GLU A 209 -4.77 14.23 -1.59
C GLU A 209 -5.04 14.51 -3.07
N ARG A 210 -4.25 15.37 -3.73
CA ARG A 210 -4.35 15.63 -5.18
C ARG A 210 -4.16 14.38 -6.03
N LYS A 211 -3.29 13.43 -5.65
CA LYS A 211 -3.16 12.13 -6.36
C LYS A 211 -4.37 11.22 -6.14
N LYS A 212 -4.95 11.20 -4.92
CA LYS A 212 -6.18 10.46 -4.61
C LYS A 212 -7.39 11.05 -5.35
N GLU A 213 -7.53 12.36 -5.37
CA GLU A 213 -8.56 13.09 -6.12
C GLU A 213 -8.39 12.88 -7.62
N ARG A 214 -7.19 13.08 -8.19
CA ARG A 214 -6.93 12.79 -9.61
C ARG A 214 -7.21 11.34 -9.97
N LYS A 215 -6.96 10.37 -9.07
CA LYS A 215 -7.35 8.96 -9.29
C LYS A 215 -8.86 8.76 -9.25
N LYS A 216 -9.57 9.41 -8.31
CA LYS A 216 -11.04 9.38 -8.22
C LYS A 216 -11.69 10.04 -9.44
N GLU A 217 -11.22 11.21 -9.87
CA GLU A 217 -11.68 11.88 -11.09
C GLU A 217 -11.43 11.02 -12.33
N ARG A 218 -10.21 10.49 -12.52
CA ARG A 218 -9.91 9.59 -13.65
C ARG A 218 -10.75 8.31 -13.64
N LYS A 219 -11.18 7.84 -12.47
CA LYS A 219 -12.10 6.69 -12.35
C LYS A 219 -13.51 7.09 -12.78
N LYS A 220 -14.04 8.21 -12.26
CA LYS A 220 -15.35 8.77 -12.66
C LYS A 220 -15.41 9.09 -14.16
N GLU A 221 -14.37 9.68 -14.71
CA GLU A 221 -14.26 10.02 -16.14
C GLU A 221 -14.20 8.76 -17.03
N ARG A 222 -13.51 7.70 -16.58
CA ARG A 222 -13.51 6.39 -17.27
C ARG A 222 -14.87 5.68 -17.21
N GLU A 223 -15.60 5.83 -16.11
CA GLU A 223 -16.96 5.30 -15.97
C GLU A 223 -17.94 6.06 -16.86
N GLY A 224 -17.93 7.40 -16.83
CA GLY A 224 -18.72 8.24 -17.72
C GLY A 224 -18.42 8.01 -19.21
N ARG A 225 -17.15 7.82 -19.59
CA ARG A 225 -16.77 7.50 -20.98
C ARG A 225 -17.23 6.11 -21.42
N LYS A 226 -17.30 5.12 -20.51
CA LYS A 226 -17.85 3.79 -20.81
C LYS A 226 -19.37 3.85 -20.95
N GLU A 227 -20.03 4.69 -20.17
CA GLU A 227 -21.47 4.90 -20.20
C GLU A 227 -21.90 5.66 -21.45
N GLY A 228 -21.30 6.81 -21.75
CA GLY A 228 -21.53 7.55 -22.99
C GLY A 228 -21.22 6.75 -24.26
N ARG A 229 -20.26 5.81 -24.23
CA ARG A 229 -19.99 4.90 -25.35
C ARG A 229 -21.06 3.81 -25.51
N LYS A 230 -21.73 3.40 -24.43
CA LYS A 230 -22.87 2.48 -24.50
C LYS A 230 -24.14 3.19 -24.95
N GLU A 231 -24.31 4.45 -24.55
CA GLU A 231 -25.46 5.28 -24.85
C GLU A 231 -25.42 5.81 -26.28
N GLY A 232 -24.30 6.40 -26.73
CA GLY A 232 -24.11 6.83 -28.12
C GLY A 232 -24.19 5.68 -29.14
N ARG A 233 -23.90 4.44 -28.72
CA ARG A 233 -24.10 3.24 -29.56
C ARG A 233 -25.56 2.79 -29.66
N LYS A 234 -26.39 3.12 -28.67
CA LYS A 234 -27.84 2.90 -28.70
C LYS A 234 -28.55 4.02 -29.46
N GLU A 235 -28.09 5.26 -29.32
CA GLU A 235 -28.71 6.46 -29.89
C GLU A 235 -28.35 6.66 -31.37
N GLY A 236 -27.07 6.54 -31.75
CA GLY A 236 -26.66 6.54 -33.17
C GLY A 236 -27.24 5.38 -33.99
N ARG A 237 -27.77 4.33 -33.34
CA ARG A 237 -28.50 3.22 -33.97
C ARG A 237 -30.00 3.51 -34.15
N LYS A 238 -30.57 4.46 -33.40
CA LYS A 238 -31.96 4.92 -33.57
C LYS A 238 -32.04 6.09 -34.56
N GLU A 239 -31.05 6.98 -34.56
CA GLU A 239 -31.06 8.22 -35.37
C GLU A 239 -30.64 7.97 -36.83
N GLY A 240 -29.57 7.20 -37.06
CA GLY A 240 -29.19 6.74 -38.41
C GLY A 240 -30.21 5.79 -39.08
N ARG A 241 -31.27 5.40 -38.36
CA ARG A 241 -32.41 4.61 -38.88
C ARG A 241 -33.60 5.49 -39.30
N LYS A 242 -33.68 6.76 -38.86
CA LYS A 242 -34.71 7.70 -39.30
C LYS A 242 -34.25 8.52 -40.51
N GLU A 243 -33.01 9.02 -40.55
CA GLU A 243 -32.52 9.86 -41.66
C GLU A 243 -32.21 9.08 -42.96
N GLY A 244 -31.85 7.80 -42.87
CA GLY A 244 -31.61 6.99 -44.07
C GLY A 244 -32.89 6.47 -44.76
N ARG A 245 -34.09 6.75 -44.23
CA ARG A 245 -35.36 6.19 -44.73
C ARG A 245 -36.10 7.12 -45.70
N GLU A 246 -35.70 8.38 -45.85
CA GLU A 246 -36.39 9.31 -46.77
C GLU A 246 -35.77 9.49 -48.15
N LYS A 247 -34.60 8.90 -48.43
CA LYS A 247 -34.02 8.99 -49.79
C LYS A 247 -33.77 7.62 -50.42
N ARG A 248 -34.68 7.35 -51.36
CA ARG A 248 -34.54 6.51 -52.56
C ARG A 248 -35.06 5.07 -52.46
N GLU A 249 -36.33 4.97 -52.86
CA GLU A 249 -36.94 3.82 -53.50
C GLU A 249 -36.17 3.39 -54.76
N GLY A 250 -36.25 2.10 -55.12
CA GLY A 250 -35.65 1.58 -56.36
C GLY A 250 -35.41 0.07 -56.37
N THR A 251 -36.29 -0.64 -57.05
CA THR A 251 -36.51 -2.09 -57.11
C THR A 251 -35.64 -2.87 -58.11
N LYS A 252 -35.20 -4.08 -57.70
CA LYS A 252 -35.05 -5.36 -58.48
C LYS A 252 -33.80 -6.20 -58.19
N GLY A 253 -32.76 -5.72 -57.50
CA GLY A 253 -31.59 -6.55 -57.13
C GLY A 253 -31.72 -7.37 -55.82
N LYS A 254 -32.93 -7.56 -55.30
CA LYS A 254 -33.16 -7.93 -53.87
C LYS A 254 -33.25 -9.43 -53.59
N LYS A 255 -33.51 -10.29 -54.58
CA LYS A 255 -33.66 -11.75 -54.38
C LYS A 255 -32.30 -12.46 -54.43
N GLU A 256 -31.53 -12.26 -55.49
CA GLU A 256 -30.18 -12.85 -55.64
C GLU A 256 -29.20 -12.39 -54.54
N ARG A 257 -29.30 -11.12 -54.11
CA ARG A 257 -28.45 -10.58 -53.03
C ARG A 257 -28.81 -11.14 -51.66
N LYS A 258 -30.01 -11.70 -51.47
CA LYS A 258 -30.47 -12.27 -50.18
C LYS A 258 -30.00 -13.72 -50.02
N GLU A 259 -29.87 -14.46 -51.12
CA GLU A 259 -29.27 -15.80 -51.14
C GLU A 259 -27.76 -15.76 -50.91
N ARG A 260 -27.02 -14.97 -51.69
CA ARG A 260 -25.56 -14.78 -51.49
C ARG A 260 -25.20 -14.31 -50.08
N ARG A 261 -26.08 -13.54 -49.43
CA ARG A 261 -25.88 -13.02 -48.07
C ARG A 261 -26.24 -14.00 -46.96
N LYS A 262 -27.07 -15.01 -47.23
CA LYS A 262 -27.31 -16.12 -46.29
C LYS A 262 -26.18 -17.14 -46.36
N GLU A 263 -25.70 -17.42 -47.58
CA GLU A 263 -24.59 -18.34 -47.85
C GLU A 263 -23.29 -17.84 -47.23
N GLY A 264 -22.88 -16.60 -47.52
CA GLY A 264 -21.68 -16.00 -46.92
C GLY A 264 -21.74 -15.82 -45.39
N LYS A 265 -22.95 -15.76 -44.80
CA LYS A 265 -23.12 -15.70 -43.33
C LYS A 265 -23.02 -17.08 -42.67
N LYS A 266 -23.24 -18.16 -43.42
CA LYS A 266 -23.06 -19.55 -42.98
C LYS A 266 -21.58 -19.93 -43.06
N GLU A 267 -20.91 -19.65 -44.17
CA GLU A 267 -19.46 -19.86 -44.36
C GLU A 267 -18.62 -19.10 -43.32
N MET A 268 -18.95 -17.83 -43.05
CA MET A 268 -18.23 -17.02 -42.05
C MET A 268 -18.40 -17.55 -40.61
N LYS A 269 -19.51 -18.25 -40.31
CA LYS A 269 -19.72 -18.87 -38.99
C LYS A 269 -18.98 -20.20 -38.87
N GLU A 270 -18.90 -20.99 -39.93
CA GLU A 270 -18.12 -22.24 -39.99
C GLU A 270 -16.62 -21.95 -39.88
N GLY A 271 -16.08 -21.05 -40.70
CA GLY A 271 -14.65 -20.69 -40.62
C GLY A 271 -14.24 -20.09 -39.26
N ARG A 272 -15.17 -19.44 -38.54
CA ARG A 272 -14.92 -18.94 -37.17
C ARG A 272 -14.95 -20.03 -36.09
N LYS A 273 -15.65 -21.14 -36.32
CA LYS A 273 -15.63 -22.32 -35.44
C LYS A 273 -14.35 -23.13 -35.67
N GLU A 274 -14.00 -23.42 -36.92
CA GLU A 274 -12.77 -24.13 -37.28
C GLU A 274 -11.52 -23.38 -36.80
N GLY A 275 -11.46 -22.06 -36.99
CA GLY A 275 -10.33 -21.25 -36.51
C GLY A 275 -10.20 -21.19 -34.97
N LYS A 276 -11.28 -21.48 -34.22
CA LYS A 276 -11.22 -21.59 -32.76
C LYS A 276 -10.78 -22.99 -32.32
N GLU A 277 -11.14 -24.03 -33.05
CA GLU A 277 -10.72 -25.42 -32.77
C GLU A 277 -9.24 -25.62 -33.09
N GLY A 278 -8.77 -25.17 -34.26
CA GLY A 278 -7.34 -25.25 -34.61
C GLY A 278 -6.43 -24.48 -33.64
N LYS A 279 -6.90 -23.35 -33.08
CA LYS A 279 -6.16 -22.63 -32.02
C LYS A 279 -6.12 -23.38 -30.68
N LYS A 280 -7.13 -24.21 -30.38
CA LYS A 280 -7.14 -25.04 -29.16
C LYS A 280 -6.23 -26.25 -29.33
N GLU A 281 -6.27 -26.93 -30.47
CA GLU A 281 -5.40 -28.07 -30.78
C GLU A 281 -3.93 -27.67 -30.81
N GLY A 282 -3.56 -26.60 -31.53
CA GLY A 282 -2.17 -26.14 -31.56
C GLY A 282 -1.64 -25.72 -30.18
N LYS A 283 -2.51 -25.32 -29.24
CA LYS A 283 -2.11 -25.03 -27.85
C LYS A 283 -1.93 -26.31 -27.02
N LYS A 284 -2.62 -27.39 -27.37
CA LYS A 284 -2.50 -28.72 -26.73
C LYS A 284 -1.21 -29.41 -27.20
N GLU A 285 -0.96 -29.47 -28.50
CA GLU A 285 0.27 -30.06 -29.07
C GLU A 285 1.53 -29.36 -28.55
N ARG A 286 1.52 -28.02 -28.48
CA ARG A 286 2.65 -27.25 -27.97
C ARG A 286 2.93 -27.48 -26.48
N LYS A 287 1.91 -27.87 -25.71
CA LYS A 287 2.08 -28.29 -24.31
C LYS A 287 2.63 -29.72 -24.20
N GLU A 288 2.17 -30.64 -25.03
CA GLU A 288 2.66 -32.03 -25.08
C GLU A 288 4.11 -32.10 -25.55
N GLY A 289 4.49 -31.42 -26.64
CA GLY A 289 5.88 -31.37 -27.10
C GLY A 289 6.83 -30.74 -26.07
N ARG A 290 6.34 -29.82 -25.21
CA ARG A 290 7.13 -29.25 -24.11
C ARG A 290 7.32 -30.24 -22.95
N LYS A 291 6.36 -31.15 -22.71
CA LYS A 291 6.50 -32.24 -21.73
C LYS A 291 7.47 -33.29 -22.24
N GLU A 292 7.32 -33.75 -23.48
CA GLU A 292 8.18 -34.76 -24.09
C GLU A 292 9.66 -34.32 -24.14
N ARG A 293 9.90 -33.04 -24.50
CA ARG A 293 11.27 -32.46 -24.48
C ARG A 293 11.88 -32.40 -23.07
N LYS A 294 11.06 -32.26 -22.02
CA LYS A 294 11.53 -32.29 -20.63
C LYS A 294 11.86 -33.73 -20.19
N GLU A 295 11.10 -34.73 -20.64
CA GLU A 295 11.36 -36.14 -20.35
C GLU A 295 12.62 -36.64 -21.04
N ARG A 296 12.80 -36.40 -22.34
CA ARG A 296 14.04 -36.77 -23.06
C ARG A 296 15.29 -36.15 -22.43
N LYS A 297 15.19 -34.90 -21.93
CA LYS A 297 16.30 -34.26 -21.20
C LYS A 297 16.58 -34.90 -19.84
N LYS A 298 15.57 -35.45 -19.16
CA LYS A 298 15.75 -36.18 -17.90
C LYS A 298 16.35 -37.57 -18.14
N GLU A 299 15.93 -38.27 -19.19
CA GLU A 299 16.46 -39.59 -19.56
C GLU A 299 17.91 -39.53 -20.02
N GLY A 300 18.25 -38.59 -20.92
CA GLY A 300 19.65 -38.41 -21.36
C GLY A 300 20.61 -38.07 -20.21
N LYS A 301 20.13 -37.34 -19.18
CA LYS A 301 20.92 -37.11 -17.94
C LYS A 301 21.09 -38.38 -17.09
N LYS A 302 20.10 -39.28 -17.08
CA LYS A 302 20.19 -40.56 -16.36
C LYS A 302 21.11 -41.56 -17.08
N GLU A 303 21.04 -41.65 -18.41
CA GLU A 303 21.92 -42.51 -19.21
C GLU A 303 23.37 -42.04 -19.15
N GLY A 304 23.64 -40.74 -19.34
CA GLY A 304 24.99 -40.20 -19.22
C GLY A 304 25.62 -40.42 -17.84
N ASN A 305 24.81 -40.48 -16.77
CA ASN A 305 25.29 -40.78 -15.42
C ASN A 305 25.57 -42.29 -15.21
N LYS A 306 24.77 -43.18 -15.82
CA LYS A 306 25.04 -44.64 -15.82
C LYS A 306 26.30 -44.98 -16.62
N GLU A 307 26.52 -44.32 -17.76
CA GLU A 307 27.69 -44.56 -18.62
C GLU A 307 28.99 -44.06 -17.96
N ARG A 308 28.95 -42.91 -17.26
CA ARG A 308 30.06 -42.43 -16.43
C ARG A 308 30.42 -43.40 -15.29
N LYS A 309 29.43 -44.05 -14.66
CA LYS A 309 29.67 -45.08 -13.63
C LYS A 309 30.29 -46.36 -14.21
N LYS A 310 29.85 -46.82 -15.39
CA LYS A 310 30.46 -47.98 -16.10
C LYS A 310 31.91 -47.73 -16.53
N LYS A 311 32.23 -46.53 -17.04
CA LYS A 311 33.62 -46.15 -17.39
C LYS A 311 34.55 -46.06 -16.18
N LYS A 312 34.04 -45.69 -14.99
CA LYS A 312 34.83 -45.74 -13.74
C LYS A 312 35.04 -47.16 -13.21
N GLY A 313 34.07 -48.07 -13.37
CA GLY A 313 34.22 -49.49 -12.98
C GLY A 313 35.18 -50.29 -13.87
N ARG A 314 35.23 -50.01 -15.18
CA ARG A 314 36.17 -50.68 -16.12
C ARG A 314 37.64 -50.27 -15.95
N LYS A 315 37.94 -49.15 -15.27
CA LYS A 315 39.31 -48.75 -14.93
C LYS A 315 39.83 -49.37 -13.63
N ALA A 316 39.01 -50.12 -12.90
CA ALA A 316 39.39 -50.75 -11.63
C ALA A 316 39.56 -52.29 -11.71
N GLY A 317 39.39 -52.90 -12.88
CA GLY A 317 39.38 -54.37 -13.07
C GLY A 317 40.41 -54.89 -14.07
N GLY A 318 41.60 -54.30 -14.12
CA GLY A 318 42.68 -54.70 -15.02
C GLY A 318 44.04 -54.43 -14.41
N PHE A 319 44.33 -55.10 -13.28
CA PHE A 319 45.68 -55.23 -12.72
C PHE A 319 45.70 -56.42 -11.76
N TRP A 320 45.62 -57.65 -12.29
CA TRP A 320 46.09 -58.91 -11.68
C TRP A 320 46.03 -59.99 -12.77
N GLU A 321 47.19 -60.34 -13.34
CA GLU A 321 47.63 -61.68 -13.78
C GLU A 321 48.84 -61.57 -14.72
N LEU A 322 49.94 -62.20 -14.29
CA LEU A 322 51.29 -62.39 -14.86
C LEU A 322 52.32 -61.29 -14.60
#